data_AF-W2TPK1-F1
#
_entry.id   AF-W2TPK1-F1
#
_cell.length_a   1.000
_cell.length_b   1.000
_cell.length_c   1.000
_cell.angle_alpha   90.00
_cell.angle_beta   90.00
_cell.angle_gamma   90.00
#
_symmetry.space_group_name_H-M   'P 1'
#
loop_
_entity.id
_entity.type
_entity.pdbx_description
1 polymer ?
#
loop_
_entity_poly.entity_id
_entity_poly.type
_entity_poly.pdbx_seq_one_letter_code
_entity_poly.pdbx_strand_id
1 'polypeptide(L)'
;MASMLRGAEYDTPLNFEDEWGKIHRIVLALITQERVTQLEWQDLFLAVYKIHSWVEDGKKKLHCAIDYNVKEYVRMARERINCHIERGDQALLRAYIQEWTKFYQQTAILPLPFMLLVLKYIANKDVFMRFHKAHLSRRLILDMSADQEKEEAMVNKLRECGMPAEHVNKLFRMLQDIEVNKDLNSSFKKSLVGTNNNKTLSDLINIKILNGGAWGRGGVGAERVRVSLPRELEEFVPEVEAFYKKHHNGRKLNWMHHWSSGTIIFGTSSGGRFDLEVTTFQMAVLFCWNDRAQEKISFESLRLATELPDTELARTLFSLVAYPKVKSQILLCDAPYPINPRDFTDSTLFFINHDFHFIKNGKEQHRGRINLIGRLQLSMESSASKEHEDIVALREFRVQEATVKIMKMRKTITSAQLQTELVEMLKPMFIPNRKLIKEQIDWLIENRFIERKDDDINTFVYVS
;
A
#
# COMPACT_ATOMS: atom_id res chain seq x y z
N MET A 1 6.13 36.97 -9.94
CA MET A 1 6.92 35.70 -9.94
C MET A 1 6.19 34.52 -10.59
N ALA A 2 4.85 34.47 -10.56
CA ALA A 2 4.05 33.45 -11.30
C ALA A 2 3.96 33.68 -12.82
N SER A 3 4.45 34.79 -13.36
CA SER A 3 4.47 35.07 -14.82
C SER A 3 5.71 34.53 -15.53
N MET A 4 6.79 34.18 -14.81
CA MET A 4 8.07 33.79 -15.42
C MET A 4 8.19 32.29 -15.76
N LEU A 5 7.17 31.47 -15.45
CA LEU A 5 7.15 30.03 -15.76
C LEU A 5 6.31 29.68 -17.00
N ARG A 6 5.80 30.68 -17.74
CA ARG A 6 5.13 30.44 -19.02
C ARG A 6 6.16 30.30 -20.13
N GLY A 7 6.38 29.07 -20.59
CA GLY A 7 6.86 28.85 -21.96
C GLY A 7 5.89 29.53 -22.94
N ALA A 8 6.43 30.05 -24.04
CA ALA A 8 5.82 31.04 -24.93
C ALA A 8 4.58 30.57 -25.75
N GLU A 9 3.82 29.57 -25.31
CA GLU A 9 2.68 29.00 -26.06
C GLU A 9 1.32 29.00 -25.31
N TYR A 10 1.21 29.51 -24.09
CA TYR A 10 -0.07 29.52 -23.35
C TYR A 10 -0.37 30.87 -22.69
N ASP A 11 -0.82 31.84 -23.50
CA ASP A 11 -1.21 33.17 -23.03
C ASP A 11 -2.72 33.33 -22.76
N THR A 12 -3.50 32.24 -22.81
CA THR A 12 -4.92 32.26 -22.45
C THR A 12 -5.10 31.91 -20.96
N PRO A 13 -5.77 32.74 -20.15
CA PRO A 13 -6.09 32.40 -18.76
C PRO A 13 -7.00 31.17 -18.73
N LEU A 14 -6.65 30.18 -17.90
CA LEU A 14 -7.45 28.96 -17.70
C LEU A 14 -8.82 29.33 -17.13
N ASN A 15 -9.89 28.88 -17.82
CA ASN A 15 -11.27 29.09 -17.42
C ASN A 15 -11.76 27.92 -16.55
N PHE A 16 -12.51 28.21 -15.49
CA PHE A 16 -13.15 27.20 -14.65
C PHE A 16 -14.07 26.28 -15.45
N GLU A 17 -14.92 26.85 -16.31
CA GLU A 17 -15.97 26.10 -17.01
C GLU A 17 -15.39 25.08 -17.98
N ASP A 18 -14.30 25.44 -18.66
CA ASP A 18 -13.63 24.56 -19.62
C ASP A 18 -12.94 23.37 -18.92
N GLU A 19 -12.29 23.62 -17.79
CA GLU A 19 -11.62 22.57 -17.03
C GLU A 19 -12.62 21.72 -16.23
N TRP A 20 -13.66 22.33 -15.64
CA TRP A 20 -14.73 21.63 -14.96
C TRP A 20 -15.54 20.77 -15.92
N GLY A 21 -15.87 21.28 -17.11
CA GLY A 21 -16.60 20.53 -18.14
C GLY A 21 -15.89 19.22 -18.54
N LYS A 22 -14.55 19.20 -18.55
CA LYS A 22 -13.75 17.99 -18.85
C LYS A 22 -13.91 16.89 -17.79
N ILE A 23 -14.14 17.26 -16.53
CA ILE A 23 -14.15 16.32 -15.40
C ILE A 23 -15.52 16.16 -14.73
N HIS A 24 -16.50 17.01 -15.05
CA HIS A 24 -17.82 17.00 -14.42
C HIS A 24 -18.52 15.65 -14.59
N ARG A 25 -18.43 15.05 -15.80
CA ARG A 25 -18.94 13.70 -16.06
C ARG A 25 -18.29 12.65 -15.15
N ILE A 26 -17.00 12.76 -14.90
CA ILE A 26 -16.24 11.82 -14.07
C ILE A 26 -16.65 11.99 -12.60
N VAL A 27 -16.82 13.24 -12.15
CA VAL A 27 -17.33 13.55 -10.80
C VAL A 27 -18.74 13.00 -10.61
N LEU A 28 -19.63 13.16 -11.60
CA LEU A 28 -20.97 12.58 -11.56
C LEU A 28 -20.91 11.05 -11.52
N ALA A 29 -20.07 10.41 -12.33
CA ALA A 29 -19.89 8.97 -12.32
C ALA A 29 -19.41 8.45 -10.95
N LEU A 30 -18.53 9.19 -10.26
CA LEU A 30 -18.12 8.86 -8.89
C LEU A 30 -19.29 9.00 -7.90
N ILE A 31 -20.11 10.05 -8.03
CA ILE A 31 -21.30 10.30 -7.21
C ILE A 31 -22.44 9.31 -7.51
N THR A 32 -22.52 8.73 -8.71
CA THR A 32 -23.56 7.74 -9.06
C THR A 32 -23.09 6.30 -8.93
N GLN A 33 -21.83 6.06 -8.53
CA GLN A 33 -21.18 4.74 -8.50
C GLN A 33 -21.11 4.06 -9.88
N GLU A 34 -20.99 4.86 -10.93
CA GLU A 34 -20.69 4.35 -12.25
C GLU A 34 -19.20 3.99 -12.37
N ARG A 35 -18.88 3.18 -13.37
CA ARG A 35 -17.51 2.72 -13.60
C ARG A 35 -16.65 3.90 -14.08
N VAL A 36 -15.62 4.22 -13.31
CA VAL A 36 -14.56 5.15 -13.70
C VAL A 36 -13.29 4.36 -14.03
N THR A 37 -12.75 4.56 -15.21
CA THR A 37 -11.49 3.94 -15.65
C THR A 37 -10.28 4.57 -14.94
N GLN A 38 -9.15 3.88 -14.97
CA GLN A 38 -7.91 4.42 -14.41
C GLN A 38 -7.46 5.72 -15.09
N LEU A 39 -7.71 5.86 -16.40
CA LEU A 39 -7.37 7.06 -17.17
C LEU A 39 -8.26 8.23 -16.77
N GLU A 40 -9.58 8.04 -16.71
CA GLU A 40 -10.52 9.06 -16.23
C GLU A 40 -10.21 9.50 -14.79
N TRP A 41 -9.76 8.56 -13.95
CA TRP A 41 -9.27 8.88 -12.62
C TRP A 41 -8.06 9.83 -12.66
N GLN A 42 -7.08 9.57 -13.52
CA GLN A 42 -5.91 10.43 -13.69
C GLN A 42 -6.28 11.80 -14.27
N ASP A 43 -7.19 11.84 -15.24
CA ASP A 43 -7.70 13.07 -15.84
C ASP A 43 -8.42 13.95 -14.80
N LEU A 44 -9.22 13.32 -13.94
CA LEU A 44 -9.88 13.99 -12.82
C LEU A 44 -8.85 14.64 -11.88
N PHE A 45 -7.81 13.91 -11.45
CA PHE A 45 -6.75 14.46 -10.61
C PHE A 45 -6.04 15.65 -11.29
N LEU A 46 -5.74 15.55 -12.58
CA LEU A 46 -5.03 16.57 -13.32
C LEU A 46 -5.87 17.85 -13.50
N ALA A 47 -7.16 17.75 -13.84
CA ALA A 47 -7.98 18.93 -14.03
C ALA A 47 -8.35 19.60 -12.70
N VAL A 48 -8.58 18.83 -11.63
CA VAL A 48 -8.72 19.35 -10.26
C VAL A 48 -7.47 20.16 -9.86
N TYR A 49 -6.29 19.67 -10.20
CA TYR A 49 -5.03 20.41 -10.01
C TYR A 49 -4.97 21.70 -10.83
N LYS A 50 -5.36 21.66 -12.12
CA LYS A 50 -5.36 22.83 -13.00
C LYS A 50 -6.30 23.93 -12.51
N ILE A 51 -7.54 23.55 -12.17
CA ILE A 51 -8.55 24.45 -11.63
C ILE A 51 -8.04 25.13 -10.36
N HIS A 52 -7.48 24.37 -9.43
CA HIS A 52 -7.02 24.95 -8.18
C HIS A 52 -5.79 25.86 -8.34
N SER A 53 -4.89 25.53 -9.26
CA SER A 53 -3.58 26.21 -9.36
C SER A 53 -3.61 27.45 -10.26
N TRP A 54 -4.49 27.48 -11.26
CA TRP A 54 -4.44 28.46 -12.35
C TRP A 54 -5.75 29.19 -12.60
N VAL A 55 -6.87 28.76 -12.02
CA VAL A 55 -8.17 29.44 -12.14
C VAL A 55 -8.41 30.33 -10.92
N GLU A 56 -8.77 31.59 -11.17
CA GLU A 56 -9.13 32.54 -10.11
C GLU A 56 -10.38 32.08 -9.34
N ASP A 57 -10.28 32.08 -8.01
CA ASP A 57 -11.26 31.49 -7.08
C ASP A 57 -11.60 30.00 -7.37
N GLY A 58 -10.74 29.29 -8.11
CA GLY A 58 -10.97 27.91 -8.55
C GLY A 58 -11.35 26.95 -7.42
N LYS A 59 -10.77 27.14 -6.22
CA LYS A 59 -11.14 26.38 -5.01
C LYS A 59 -12.60 26.57 -4.60
N LYS A 60 -13.05 27.82 -4.50
CA LYS A 60 -14.44 28.12 -4.10
C LYS A 60 -15.41 27.62 -5.16
N LYS A 61 -15.10 27.84 -6.44
CA LYS A 61 -15.90 27.36 -7.58
C LYS A 61 -16.00 25.84 -7.59
N LEU A 62 -14.89 25.13 -7.37
CA LEU A 62 -14.87 23.67 -7.29
C LEU A 62 -15.70 23.15 -6.10
N HIS A 63 -15.58 23.78 -4.93
CA HIS A 63 -16.40 23.43 -3.76
C HIS A 63 -17.90 23.64 -4.03
N CYS A 64 -18.28 24.80 -4.58
CA CYS A 64 -19.67 25.08 -4.93
C CYS A 64 -20.23 24.10 -5.96
N ALA A 65 -19.44 23.74 -6.98
CA ALA A 65 -19.86 22.80 -8.02
C ALA A 65 -20.04 21.36 -7.48
N ILE A 66 -19.15 20.91 -6.59
CA ILE A 66 -19.29 19.60 -5.92
C ILE A 66 -20.48 19.61 -4.95
N ASP A 67 -20.63 20.65 -4.12
CA ASP A 67 -21.75 20.80 -3.20
C ASP A 67 -23.10 20.76 -3.93
N TYR A 68 -23.19 21.43 -5.08
CA TYR A 68 -24.37 21.36 -5.95
C TYR A 68 -24.66 19.92 -6.41
N ASN A 69 -23.67 19.21 -6.97
CA ASN A 69 -23.85 17.83 -7.44
C ASN A 69 -24.25 16.87 -6.31
N VAL A 70 -23.67 17.03 -5.11
CA VAL A 70 -24.01 16.20 -3.94
C VAL A 70 -25.45 16.48 -3.49
N LYS A 71 -25.86 17.74 -3.41
CA LYS A 71 -27.24 18.12 -3.08
C LYS A 71 -28.24 17.56 -4.09
N GLU A 72 -27.90 17.61 -5.38
CA GLU A 72 -28.74 17.05 -6.43
C GLU A 72 -28.84 15.53 -6.33
N TYR A 73 -27.73 14.84 -6.06
CA TYR A 73 -27.76 13.40 -5.81
C TYR A 73 -28.65 13.03 -4.61
N VAL A 74 -28.55 13.75 -3.50
CA VAL A 74 -29.39 13.55 -2.31
C VAL A 74 -30.87 13.78 -2.64
N ARG A 75 -31.18 14.81 -3.44
CA ARG A 75 -32.54 15.08 -3.93
C ARG A 75 -33.09 13.89 -4.73
N MET A 76 -32.31 13.38 -5.70
CA MET A 76 -32.69 12.21 -6.51
C MET A 76 -32.81 10.92 -5.68
N ALA A 77 -31.93 10.72 -4.70
CA ALA A 77 -32.01 9.57 -3.79
C ALA A 77 -33.30 9.60 -2.96
N ARG A 78 -33.69 10.78 -2.48
CA ARG A 78 -34.98 10.99 -1.81
C ARG A 78 -36.16 10.68 -2.72
N GLU A 79 -36.13 11.09 -3.99
CA GLU A 79 -37.19 10.75 -4.95
C GLU A 79 -37.29 9.24 -5.17
N ARG A 80 -36.15 8.55 -5.37
CA ARG A 80 -36.12 7.08 -5.50
C ARG A 80 -36.72 6.38 -4.29
N ILE A 81 -36.40 6.83 -3.07
CA ILE A 81 -36.98 6.30 -1.83
C ILE A 81 -38.50 6.57 -1.81
N ASN A 82 -38.91 7.79 -2.14
CA ASN A 82 -40.31 8.21 -2.10
C ASN A 82 -41.22 7.44 -3.09
N CYS A 83 -40.69 6.96 -4.22
CA CYS A 83 -41.43 6.11 -5.15
C CYS A 83 -41.91 4.78 -4.54
N HIS A 84 -41.40 4.40 -3.36
CA HIS A 84 -41.80 3.19 -2.64
C HIS A 84 -42.78 3.44 -1.49
N ILE A 85 -43.19 4.68 -1.23
CA ILE A 85 -44.13 5.04 -0.14
C ILE A 85 -45.45 4.28 -0.28
N GLU A 86 -46.02 4.24 -1.49
CA GLU A 86 -47.30 3.55 -1.74
C GLU A 86 -47.19 2.02 -1.78
N ARG A 87 -45.96 1.47 -1.74
CA ARG A 87 -45.69 0.03 -1.79
C ARG A 87 -45.54 -0.63 -0.41
N GLY A 88 -45.75 0.14 0.67
CA GLY A 88 -45.72 -0.30 2.07
C GLY A 88 -44.35 -0.19 2.74
N ASP A 89 -44.36 -0.17 4.07
CA ASP A 89 -43.20 0.18 4.92
C ASP A 89 -41.95 -0.68 4.69
N GLN A 90 -42.13 -1.96 4.36
CA GLN A 90 -41.03 -2.88 4.05
C GLN A 90 -40.30 -2.52 2.75
N ALA A 91 -41.01 -2.07 1.72
CA ALA A 91 -40.41 -1.65 0.46
C ALA A 91 -39.66 -0.31 0.64
N LEU A 92 -40.24 0.60 1.43
CA LEU A 92 -39.64 1.88 1.77
C LEU A 92 -38.33 1.71 2.55
N LEU A 93 -38.32 0.84 3.57
CA LEU A 93 -37.13 0.55 4.38
C LEU A 93 -36.00 -0.06 3.55
N ARG A 94 -36.31 -0.98 2.63
CA ARG A 94 -35.31 -1.58 1.73
C ARG A 94 -34.69 -0.54 0.78
N ALA A 95 -35.52 0.33 0.20
CA ALA A 95 -35.05 1.41 -0.66
C ALA A 95 -34.16 2.40 0.10
N TYR A 96 -34.53 2.75 1.34
CA TYR A 96 -33.73 3.61 2.21
C TYR A 96 -32.34 3.00 2.50
N ILE A 97 -32.30 1.74 2.94
CA ILE A 97 -31.04 1.04 3.25
C ILE A 97 -30.14 0.96 2.02
N GLN A 98 -30.71 0.65 0.85
CA GLN A 98 -29.98 0.58 -0.40
C GLN A 98 -29.34 1.93 -0.77
N GLU A 99 -30.10 3.03 -0.72
CA GLU A 99 -29.58 4.36 -1.07
C GLU A 99 -28.59 4.88 -0.01
N TRP A 100 -28.82 4.59 1.27
CA TRP A 100 -27.90 4.94 2.35
C TRP A 100 -26.53 4.22 2.21
N THR A 101 -26.55 2.94 1.83
CA THR A 101 -25.32 2.16 1.61
C THR A 101 -24.49 2.73 0.46
N LYS A 102 -25.14 3.16 -0.64
CA LYS A 102 -24.47 3.82 -1.76
C LYS A 102 -23.85 5.15 -1.35
N PHE A 103 -24.61 5.99 -0.63
CA PHE A 103 -24.13 7.26 -0.12
C PHE A 103 -22.92 7.08 0.81
N TYR A 104 -22.99 6.15 1.76
CA TYR A 104 -21.90 5.85 2.69
C TYR A 104 -20.61 5.48 1.95
N GLN A 105 -20.68 4.60 0.96
CA GLN A 105 -19.52 4.22 0.15
C GLN A 105 -18.92 5.41 -0.62
N GLN A 106 -19.77 6.31 -1.15
CA GLN A 106 -19.30 7.50 -1.85
C GLN A 106 -18.55 8.47 -0.94
N THR A 107 -18.93 8.58 0.34
CA THR A 107 -18.20 9.42 1.30
C THR A 107 -16.73 9.00 1.49
N ALA A 108 -16.40 7.74 1.21
CA ALA A 108 -15.03 7.23 1.27
C ALA A 108 -14.23 7.46 -0.04
N ILE A 109 -14.91 7.49 -1.19
CA ILE A 109 -14.28 7.51 -2.52
C ILE A 109 -14.20 8.93 -3.11
N LEU A 110 -15.29 9.70 -3.00
CA LEU A 110 -15.40 11.03 -3.59
C LEU A 110 -14.35 12.03 -3.10
N PRO A 111 -13.84 12.00 -1.85
CA PRO A 111 -12.80 12.94 -1.40
C PRO A 111 -11.39 12.66 -1.95
N LEU A 112 -11.11 11.42 -2.39
CA LEU A 112 -9.77 10.99 -2.83
C LEU A 112 -9.14 11.82 -3.98
N PRO A 113 -9.86 12.22 -5.06
CA PRO A 113 -9.32 13.05 -6.14
C PRO A 113 -8.92 14.45 -5.68
N PHE A 114 -9.60 14.95 -4.66
CA PHE A 114 -9.43 16.31 -4.15
C PHE A 114 -8.42 16.36 -3.00
N MET A 115 -7.99 15.20 -2.46
CA MET A 115 -7.09 15.10 -1.31
C MET A 115 -5.64 15.54 -1.58
N LEU A 116 -5.12 15.40 -2.81
CA LEU A 116 -3.74 15.81 -3.13
C LEU A 116 -3.51 17.33 -2.94
N LEU A 117 -4.57 18.14 -2.98
CA LEU A 117 -4.52 19.58 -2.70
C LEU A 117 -4.81 19.93 -1.22
N VAL A 118 -5.32 18.96 -0.45
CA VAL A 118 -5.43 19.05 1.02
C VAL A 118 -4.06 18.80 1.66
N LEU A 119 -3.07 18.24 0.97
CA LEU A 119 -1.76 17.89 1.54
C LEU A 119 -1.04 19.03 2.27
N LYS A 120 -1.17 20.29 1.79
CA LYS A 120 -0.62 21.46 2.51
C LYS A 120 -1.32 21.73 3.85
N TYR A 121 -2.58 21.31 3.97
CA TYR A 121 -3.50 21.53 5.09
C TYR A 121 -3.83 20.25 5.89
N ILE A 122 -3.28 19.10 5.51
CA ILE A 122 -3.42 17.86 6.27
C ILE A 122 -2.69 18.06 7.59
N ALA A 123 -3.44 18.00 8.69
CA ALA A 123 -2.90 18.11 10.04
C ALA A 123 -2.02 16.92 10.43
N ASN A 124 -2.11 15.80 9.72
CA ASN A 124 -1.43 14.53 10.00
C ASN A 124 -0.66 14.04 8.75
N LYS A 125 0.39 14.76 8.36
CA LYS A 125 1.16 14.48 7.13
C LYS A 125 1.92 13.16 7.21
N ASP A 126 2.33 12.77 8.41
CA ASP A 126 2.95 11.49 8.72
C ASP A 126 2.08 10.28 8.31
N VAL A 127 0.77 10.35 8.57
CA VAL A 127 -0.21 9.31 8.18
C VAL A 127 -0.24 9.17 6.66
N PHE A 128 -0.40 10.29 5.94
CA PHE A 128 -0.42 10.29 4.48
C PHE A 128 0.88 9.71 3.90
N MET A 129 2.03 10.18 4.38
CA MET A 129 3.33 9.72 3.88
C MET A 129 3.53 8.22 4.11
N ARG A 130 2.99 7.66 5.19
CA ARG A 130 3.06 6.22 5.44
C ARG A 130 2.27 5.40 4.42
N PHE A 131 1.02 5.76 4.17
CA PHE A 131 0.20 5.08 3.15
C PHE A 131 0.75 5.29 1.73
N HIS A 132 1.18 6.51 1.41
CA HIS A 132 1.80 6.80 0.11
C HIS A 132 3.05 5.94 -0.10
N LYS A 133 3.92 5.85 0.91
CA LYS A 133 5.10 4.97 0.88
C LYS A 133 4.72 3.52 0.66
N ALA A 134 3.74 2.99 1.39
CA ALA A 134 3.30 1.60 1.23
C ALA A 134 2.77 1.32 -0.19
N HIS A 135 2.01 2.25 -0.77
CA HIS A 135 1.54 2.14 -2.15
C HIS A 135 2.69 2.21 -3.16
N LEU A 136 3.65 3.13 -2.97
CA LEU A 136 4.83 3.24 -3.82
C LEU A 136 5.67 1.96 -3.74
N SER A 137 5.95 1.44 -2.54
CA SER A 137 6.67 0.18 -2.35
C SER A 137 6.04 -0.95 -3.15
N ARG A 138 4.71 -1.07 -3.10
CA ARG A 138 3.96 -2.07 -3.87
C ARG A 138 4.17 -1.92 -5.37
N ARG A 139 4.03 -0.69 -5.92
CA ARG A 139 4.18 -0.45 -7.35
C ARG A 139 5.59 -0.73 -7.84
N LEU A 140 6.60 -0.36 -7.06
CA LEU A 140 8.00 -0.56 -7.42
C LEU A 140 8.47 -2.03 -7.26
N ILE A 141 8.00 -2.74 -6.24
CA ILE A 141 8.36 -4.16 -6.04
C ILE A 141 7.69 -5.04 -7.09
N LEU A 142 6.43 -4.78 -7.43
CA LEU A 142 5.66 -5.58 -8.39
C LEU A 142 5.76 -5.06 -9.83
N ASP A 143 6.62 -4.08 -10.09
CA ASP A 143 6.80 -3.44 -11.40
C ASP A 143 5.46 -2.99 -12.04
N MET A 144 4.54 -2.50 -11.20
CA MET A 144 3.23 -2.00 -11.60
C MET A 144 3.23 -0.48 -11.89
N SER A 145 4.40 0.17 -11.82
CA SER A 145 4.50 1.58 -12.20
C SER A 145 4.31 1.72 -13.70
N ALA A 146 3.44 2.64 -14.11
CA ALA A 146 3.22 2.92 -15.52
C ALA A 146 4.36 3.74 -16.14
N ASP A 147 5.05 4.55 -15.33
CA ASP A 147 6.02 5.54 -15.78
C ASP A 147 6.91 6.00 -14.60
N GLN A 148 8.22 5.79 -14.73
CA GLN A 148 9.20 6.14 -13.70
C GLN A 148 9.33 7.66 -13.52
N GLU A 149 9.26 8.45 -14.60
CA GLU A 149 9.39 9.90 -14.55
C GLU A 149 8.21 10.52 -13.79
N LYS A 150 7.02 9.93 -13.94
CA LYS A 150 5.82 10.36 -13.18
C LYS A 150 5.93 10.05 -11.70
N GLU A 151 6.52 8.93 -11.32
CA GLU A 151 6.79 8.62 -9.90
C GLU A 151 7.79 9.63 -9.31
N GLU A 152 8.86 9.95 -10.03
CA GLU A 152 9.83 10.96 -9.61
C GLU A 152 9.20 12.35 -9.49
N ALA A 153 8.39 12.76 -10.49
CA ALA A 153 7.66 14.02 -10.47
C ALA A 153 6.71 14.10 -9.25
N MET A 154 6.03 13.01 -8.92
CA MET A 154 5.16 12.93 -7.74
C MET A 154 5.95 13.12 -6.44
N VAL A 155 7.10 12.45 -6.28
CA VAL A 155 7.94 12.60 -5.08
C VAL A 155 8.53 14.02 -4.99
N ASN A 156 8.93 14.63 -6.11
CA ASN A 156 9.32 16.03 -6.16
C ASN A 156 8.17 16.95 -5.71
N LYS A 157 6.93 16.67 -6.14
CA LYS A 157 5.76 17.43 -5.71
C LYS A 157 5.51 17.32 -4.21
N LEU A 158 5.70 16.15 -3.60
CA LEU A 158 5.59 15.99 -2.14
C LEU A 158 6.59 16.89 -1.40
N ARG A 159 7.81 17.05 -1.95
CA ARG A 159 8.80 18.00 -1.42
C ARG A 159 8.28 19.44 -1.50
N GLU A 160 7.77 19.87 -2.66
CA GLU A 160 7.22 21.21 -2.87
C GLU A 160 6.01 21.51 -1.97
N CYS A 161 5.19 20.49 -1.67
CA CYS A 161 4.05 20.61 -0.76
C CYS A 161 4.46 20.72 0.73
N GLY A 162 5.76 20.68 1.05
CA GLY A 162 6.25 20.75 2.41
C GLY A 162 5.92 19.49 3.22
N MET A 163 5.96 18.32 2.60
CA MET A 163 5.97 17.05 3.33
C MET A 163 7.27 16.90 4.11
N PRO A 164 7.28 16.16 5.23
CA PRO A 164 8.48 15.97 6.04
C PRO A 164 9.65 15.42 5.20
N ALA A 165 10.78 16.14 5.19
CA ALA A 165 11.92 15.84 4.34
C ALA A 165 12.46 14.41 4.53
N GLU A 166 12.46 13.90 5.76
CA GLU A 166 12.88 12.53 6.06
C GLU A 166 12.07 11.48 5.28
N HIS A 167 10.75 11.67 5.17
CA HIS A 167 9.87 10.74 4.46
C HIS A 167 10.09 10.85 2.96
N VAL A 168 10.15 12.06 2.43
CA VAL A 168 10.41 12.33 1.01
C VAL A 168 11.76 11.75 0.57
N ASN A 169 12.81 11.92 1.37
CA ASN A 169 14.14 11.38 1.08
C ASN A 169 14.13 9.84 1.04
N LYS A 170 13.34 9.18 1.89
CA LYS A 170 13.14 7.72 1.82
C LYS A 170 12.49 7.31 0.49
N LEU A 171 11.51 8.06 -0.01
CA LEU A 171 10.89 7.77 -1.32
C LEU A 171 11.88 7.94 -2.48
N PHE A 172 12.68 9.01 -2.50
CA PHE A 172 13.76 9.16 -3.48
C PHE A 172 14.76 8.01 -3.42
N ARG A 173 15.11 7.58 -2.21
CA ARG A 173 16.02 6.44 -2.03
C ARG A 173 15.40 5.15 -2.57
N MET A 174 14.09 4.95 -2.43
CA MET A 174 13.40 3.79 -3.01
C MET A 174 13.48 3.81 -4.55
N LEU A 175 13.23 4.95 -5.19
CA LEU A 175 13.35 5.09 -6.65
C LEU A 175 14.79 4.81 -7.12
N GLN A 176 15.78 5.38 -6.41
CA GLN A 176 17.19 5.13 -6.69
C GLN A 176 17.58 3.65 -6.55
N ASP A 177 17.09 2.98 -5.49
CA ASP A 177 17.38 1.55 -5.29
C ASP A 177 16.85 0.70 -6.45
N ILE A 178 15.69 1.03 -7.03
CA ILE A 178 15.16 0.31 -8.22
C ILE A 178 16.09 0.47 -9.42
N GLU A 179 16.58 1.67 -9.69
CA GLU A 179 17.52 1.91 -10.79
C GLU A 179 18.85 1.18 -10.57
N VAL A 180 19.43 1.28 -9.37
CA VAL A 180 20.68 0.57 -9.03
C VAL A 180 20.54 -0.95 -9.17
N ASN A 181 19.34 -1.50 -8.91
CA ASN A 181 19.10 -2.93 -9.09
C ASN A 181 19.17 -3.38 -10.55
N LYS A 182 18.87 -2.53 -11.54
CA LYS A 182 18.98 -2.90 -12.97
C LYS A 182 20.43 -3.24 -13.32
N ASP A 183 21.37 -2.42 -12.86
CA ASP A 183 22.81 -2.63 -13.06
C ASP A 183 23.31 -3.83 -12.26
N LEU A 184 22.84 -3.97 -11.01
CA LEU A 184 23.21 -5.09 -10.14
C LEU A 184 22.79 -6.43 -10.75
N ASN A 185 21.56 -6.54 -11.27
CA ASN A 185 21.09 -7.75 -11.94
C ASN A 185 21.88 -8.04 -13.21
N SER A 186 22.21 -7.02 -13.99
CA SER A 186 23.03 -7.18 -15.20
C SER A 186 24.44 -7.69 -14.86
N SER A 187 25.03 -7.19 -13.77
CA SER A 187 26.33 -7.64 -13.25
C SER A 187 26.26 -9.07 -12.69
N PHE A 188 25.21 -9.38 -11.91
CA PHE A 188 24.99 -10.70 -11.35
C PHE A 188 24.85 -11.76 -12.46
N LYS A 189 23.99 -11.52 -13.45
CA LYS A 189 23.81 -12.42 -14.60
C LYS A 189 25.12 -12.65 -15.36
N LYS A 190 25.92 -11.60 -15.57
CA LYS A 190 27.27 -11.72 -16.17
C LYS A 190 28.22 -12.57 -15.32
N SER A 191 28.16 -12.44 -14.00
CA SER A 191 29.04 -13.21 -13.10
C SER A 191 28.78 -14.72 -13.12
N LEU A 192 27.59 -15.14 -13.56
CA LEU A 192 27.18 -16.54 -13.74
C LEU A 192 27.55 -17.10 -15.13
N VAL A 193 28.00 -16.25 -16.06
CA VAL A 193 28.42 -16.69 -17.41
C VAL A 193 29.80 -17.36 -17.30
N GLY A 194 29.82 -18.70 -17.24
CA GLY A 194 31.05 -19.50 -17.29
C GLY A 194 31.18 -20.59 -16.21
N THR A 195 30.26 -20.66 -15.24
CA THR A 195 30.32 -21.54 -14.06
C THR A 195 29.41 -22.80 -14.11
N ASN A 196 29.17 -23.40 -15.29
CA ASN A 196 28.34 -24.61 -15.56
C ASN A 196 26.79 -24.46 -15.58
N ASN A 197 26.16 -25.28 -16.45
CA ASN A 197 24.77 -25.73 -16.70
C ASN A 197 23.50 -24.90 -16.37
N ASN A 198 23.53 -23.85 -15.54
CA ASN A 198 22.31 -23.15 -15.08
C ASN A 198 21.99 -21.85 -15.83
N LYS A 199 22.64 -21.61 -16.97
CA LYS A 199 22.49 -20.38 -17.79
C LYS A 199 21.02 -20.02 -18.08
N THR A 200 20.17 -21.04 -18.27
CA THR A 200 18.75 -20.85 -18.58
C THR A 200 17.93 -20.34 -17.40
N LEU A 201 18.27 -20.73 -16.16
CA LEU A 201 17.51 -20.36 -14.97
C LEU A 201 18.00 -19.03 -14.37
N SER A 202 19.31 -18.75 -14.45
CA SER A 202 19.87 -17.47 -14.01
C SER A 202 19.29 -16.26 -14.76
N ASP A 203 18.94 -16.43 -16.03
CA ASP A 203 18.32 -15.38 -16.83
C ASP A 203 16.87 -15.09 -16.41
N LEU A 204 16.19 -16.08 -15.80
CA LEU A 204 14.80 -15.99 -15.34
C LEU A 204 14.67 -15.32 -13.96
N ILE A 205 15.76 -15.25 -13.19
CA ILE A 205 15.76 -14.66 -11.85
C ILE A 205 16.09 -13.17 -11.94
N ASN A 206 15.32 -12.36 -11.19
CA ASN A 206 15.54 -10.93 -11.02
C ASN A 206 15.53 -10.62 -9.52
N ILE A 207 16.60 -9.99 -9.03
CA ILE A 207 16.84 -9.76 -7.60
C ILE A 207 16.64 -8.28 -7.30
N LYS A 208 15.91 -7.97 -6.23
CA LYS A 208 15.75 -6.59 -5.74
C LYS A 208 16.44 -6.47 -4.37
N ILE A 209 17.66 -5.96 -4.36
CA ILE A 209 18.42 -5.63 -3.15
C ILE A 209 18.12 -4.19 -2.75
N LEU A 210 17.39 -4.02 -1.67
CA LEU A 210 16.77 -2.76 -1.28
C LEU A 210 17.37 -2.22 0.03
N ASN A 211 17.43 -0.90 0.18
CA ASN A 211 17.89 -0.29 1.43
C ASN A 211 16.84 -0.51 2.53
N GLY A 212 17.22 -1.25 3.58
CA GLY A 212 16.34 -1.53 4.72
C GLY A 212 15.71 -0.26 5.31
N GLY A 213 16.49 0.78 5.60
CA GLY A 213 15.98 2.03 6.19
C GLY A 213 14.98 2.80 5.32
N ALA A 214 15.09 2.68 3.99
CA ALA A 214 14.20 3.36 3.05
C ALA A 214 12.90 2.59 2.81
N TRP A 215 12.93 1.27 2.62
CA TRP A 215 11.77 0.49 2.14
C TRP A 215 10.84 0.00 3.25
N GLY A 216 11.34 -0.29 4.44
CA GLY A 216 10.49 -0.81 5.52
C GLY A 216 11.24 -1.12 6.79
N ARG A 217 10.52 -1.38 7.88
CA ARG A 217 11.11 -1.76 9.18
C ARG A 217 11.68 -3.18 9.17
N GLY A 218 12.37 -3.62 8.12
CA GLY A 218 13.20 -4.83 8.13
C GLY A 218 14.47 -4.64 8.97
N GLY A 219 14.41 -3.80 10.01
CA GLY A 219 15.42 -3.72 11.04
C GLY A 219 15.32 -4.92 11.99
N VAL A 220 16.27 -5.01 12.89
CA VAL A 220 16.33 -6.00 13.96
C VAL A 220 14.97 -6.07 14.68
N GLY A 221 14.23 -7.17 14.51
CA GLY A 221 12.94 -7.41 15.19
C GLY A 221 11.69 -7.50 14.29
N ALA A 222 11.78 -7.26 12.97
CA ALA A 222 10.66 -7.63 12.08
C ALA A 222 10.49 -9.15 12.05
N GLU A 223 9.27 -9.60 12.31
CA GLU A 223 8.90 -11.01 12.28
C GLU A 223 9.19 -11.58 10.90
N ARG A 224 10.20 -12.44 10.83
CA ARG A 224 10.54 -13.17 9.62
C ARG A 224 9.48 -14.24 9.43
N VAL A 225 8.64 -14.09 8.42
CA VAL A 225 7.79 -15.19 7.97
C VAL A 225 8.71 -16.27 7.42
N ARG A 226 8.78 -17.39 8.14
CA ARG A 226 9.54 -18.57 7.70
C ARG A 226 8.85 -19.16 6.49
N VAL A 227 9.64 -19.64 5.55
CA VAL A 227 9.16 -20.37 4.37
C VAL A 227 10.30 -21.24 3.84
N SER A 228 9.99 -22.50 3.54
CA SER A 228 10.84 -23.38 2.75
C SER A 228 10.64 -23.06 1.28
N LEU A 229 11.71 -22.66 0.58
CA LEU A 229 11.64 -22.33 -0.83
C LEU A 229 11.67 -23.60 -1.69
N PRO A 230 11.10 -23.55 -2.91
CA PRO A 230 11.44 -24.51 -3.94
C PRO A 230 12.95 -24.66 -4.12
N ARG A 231 13.41 -25.90 -4.36
CA ARG A 231 14.84 -26.22 -4.52
C ARG A 231 15.52 -25.32 -5.56
N GLU A 232 14.83 -25.08 -6.67
CA GLU A 232 15.29 -24.25 -7.78
C GLU A 232 15.55 -22.79 -7.38
N LEU A 233 14.91 -22.29 -6.31
CA LEU A 233 15.16 -20.96 -5.77
C LEU A 233 16.16 -20.99 -4.61
N GLU A 234 16.12 -22.04 -3.78
CA GLU A 234 17.01 -22.20 -2.64
C GLU A 234 18.48 -22.29 -3.06
N GLU A 235 18.78 -23.00 -4.15
CA GLU A 235 20.14 -23.12 -4.71
C GLU A 235 20.74 -21.76 -5.12
N PHE A 236 19.92 -20.76 -5.46
CA PHE A 236 20.40 -19.42 -5.84
C PHE A 236 20.70 -18.50 -4.65
N VAL A 237 20.10 -18.75 -3.48
CA VAL A 237 20.28 -17.86 -2.31
C VAL A 237 21.77 -17.70 -1.95
N PRO A 238 22.58 -18.77 -1.83
CA PRO A 238 24.01 -18.66 -1.54
C PRO A 238 24.80 -17.95 -2.64
N GLU A 239 24.44 -18.15 -3.92
CA GLU A 239 25.11 -17.51 -5.05
C GLU A 239 24.94 -15.98 -5.02
N VAL A 240 23.71 -15.52 -4.73
CA VAL A 240 23.40 -14.09 -4.57
C VAL A 240 24.14 -13.50 -3.38
N GLU A 241 24.17 -14.21 -2.25
CA GLU A 241 24.90 -13.76 -1.06
C GLU A 241 26.41 -13.65 -1.29
N ALA A 242 26.99 -14.64 -1.96
CA ALA A 242 28.42 -14.64 -2.30
C ALA A 242 28.77 -13.50 -3.26
N PHE A 243 27.96 -13.31 -4.32
CA PHE A 243 28.10 -12.20 -5.25
C PHE A 243 28.02 -10.85 -4.52
N TYR A 244 26.99 -10.65 -3.68
CA TYR A 244 26.80 -9.39 -2.97
C TYR A 244 27.92 -9.11 -1.99
N LYS A 245 28.36 -10.11 -1.21
CA LYS A 245 29.45 -10.00 -0.24
C LYS A 245 30.76 -9.58 -0.90
N LYS A 246 31.06 -10.10 -2.10
CA LYS A 246 32.27 -9.75 -2.86
C LYS A 246 32.33 -8.25 -3.23
N HIS A 247 31.17 -7.65 -3.51
CA HIS A 247 31.07 -6.25 -3.91
C HIS A 247 30.76 -5.29 -2.75
N HIS A 248 30.24 -5.79 -1.62
CA HIS A 248 29.78 -4.97 -0.51
C HIS A 248 30.21 -5.55 0.85
N ASN A 249 31.40 -5.17 1.29
CA ASN A 249 31.92 -5.52 2.61
C ASN A 249 31.14 -4.84 3.74
N GLY A 250 30.91 -5.56 4.83
CA GLY A 250 30.24 -5.05 6.03
C GLY A 250 28.71 -4.96 5.95
N ARG A 251 28.08 -5.48 4.88
CA ARG A 251 26.63 -5.56 4.74
C ARG A 251 26.14 -7.00 4.88
N LYS A 252 24.92 -7.16 5.38
CA LYS A 252 24.22 -8.45 5.49
C LYS A 252 22.87 -8.36 4.78
N LEU A 253 22.56 -9.35 3.95
CA LEU A 253 21.26 -9.45 3.30
C LEU A 253 20.20 -9.99 4.28
N ASN A 254 18.97 -9.50 4.11
CA ASN A 254 17.81 -10.00 4.81
C ASN A 254 16.73 -10.32 3.77
N TRP A 255 16.40 -11.60 3.61
CA TRP A 255 15.49 -12.07 2.57
C TRP A 255 14.04 -11.80 2.96
N MET A 256 13.30 -11.19 2.03
CA MET A 256 11.90 -10.78 2.21
C MET A 256 11.00 -11.57 1.25
N HIS A 257 10.92 -12.88 1.41
CA HIS A 257 10.19 -13.78 0.47
C HIS A 257 8.71 -13.43 0.30
N HIS A 258 8.07 -12.86 1.33
CA HIS A 258 6.68 -12.38 1.25
C HIS A 258 6.49 -11.20 0.27
N TRP A 259 7.55 -10.53 -0.17
CA TRP A 259 7.54 -9.50 -1.22
C TRP A 259 7.90 -10.05 -2.61
N SER A 260 8.36 -11.30 -2.69
CA SER A 260 8.85 -11.92 -3.91
C SER A 260 7.75 -12.65 -4.67
N SER A 261 7.78 -12.60 -5.99
CA SER A 261 6.82 -13.26 -6.87
C SER A 261 7.52 -13.82 -8.09
N GLY A 262 6.89 -14.76 -8.77
CA GLY A 262 7.42 -15.33 -10.01
C GLY A 262 6.32 -15.87 -10.90
N THR A 263 6.71 -16.27 -12.11
CA THR A 263 5.82 -16.97 -13.04
C THR A 263 6.19 -18.45 -13.05
N ILE A 264 5.21 -19.33 -12.88
CA ILE A 264 5.38 -20.78 -12.97
C ILE A 264 4.50 -21.34 -14.08
N ILE A 265 4.92 -22.47 -14.65
CA ILE A 265 4.13 -23.18 -15.65
C ILE A 265 3.32 -24.25 -14.95
N PHE A 266 2.00 -24.08 -14.94
CA PHE A 266 1.06 -25.03 -14.38
C PHE A 266 0.50 -25.92 -15.49
N GLY A 267 0.86 -27.20 -15.44
CA GLY A 267 0.34 -28.23 -16.34
C GLY A 267 -0.81 -29.00 -15.69
N THR A 268 -1.81 -29.32 -16.49
CA THR A 268 -2.96 -30.13 -16.07
C THR A 268 -2.95 -31.48 -16.79
N SER A 269 -3.46 -32.55 -16.17
CA SER A 269 -3.54 -33.87 -16.81
C SER A 269 -4.41 -33.88 -18.09
N SER A 270 -5.36 -32.94 -18.20
CA SER A 270 -6.17 -32.70 -19.40
C SER A 270 -5.41 -32.03 -20.57
N GLY A 271 -4.09 -31.81 -20.45
CA GLY A 271 -3.26 -31.21 -21.50
C GLY A 271 -3.24 -29.68 -21.52
N GLY A 272 -3.92 -29.03 -20.59
CA GLY A 272 -3.82 -27.60 -20.33
C GLY A 272 -2.45 -27.18 -19.79
N ARG A 273 -2.06 -25.94 -20.12
CA ARG A 273 -0.77 -25.34 -19.74
C ARG A 273 -0.92 -23.84 -19.54
N PHE A 274 -0.65 -23.37 -18.33
CA PHE A 274 -0.90 -21.99 -17.92
C PHE A 274 0.32 -21.33 -17.29
N ASP A 275 0.54 -20.06 -17.60
CA ASP A 275 1.55 -19.24 -16.94
C ASP A 275 0.89 -18.58 -15.73
N LEU A 276 1.19 -19.06 -14.53
CA LEU A 276 0.65 -18.51 -13.30
C LEU A 276 1.64 -17.51 -12.69
N GLU A 277 1.23 -16.25 -12.57
CA GLU A 277 1.96 -15.30 -11.73
C GLU A 277 1.52 -15.50 -10.29
N VAL A 278 2.45 -15.93 -9.46
CA VAL A 278 2.20 -16.34 -8.08
C VAL A 278 3.19 -15.67 -7.14
N THR A 279 2.77 -15.48 -5.90
CA THR A 279 3.66 -15.11 -4.80
C THR A 279 4.63 -16.27 -4.50
N THR A 280 5.76 -15.99 -3.85
CA THR A 280 6.68 -17.05 -3.42
C THR A 280 6.02 -18.03 -2.44
N PHE A 281 5.05 -17.61 -1.63
CA PHE A 281 4.29 -18.51 -0.74
C PHE A 281 3.38 -19.46 -1.51
N GLN A 282 2.64 -18.93 -2.50
CA GLN A 282 1.87 -19.78 -3.42
C GLN A 282 2.79 -20.74 -4.18
N MET A 283 3.98 -20.30 -4.57
CA MET A 283 4.98 -21.14 -5.22
C MET A 283 5.43 -22.29 -4.33
N ALA A 284 5.82 -22.01 -3.07
CA ALA A 284 6.19 -23.03 -2.09
C ALA A 284 5.08 -24.06 -1.87
N VAL A 285 3.82 -23.61 -1.78
CA VAL A 285 2.65 -24.49 -1.68
C VAL A 285 2.50 -25.35 -2.93
N LEU A 286 2.46 -24.76 -4.13
CA LEU A 286 2.23 -25.50 -5.37
C LEU A 286 3.33 -26.52 -5.68
N PHE A 287 4.58 -26.21 -5.33
CA PHE A 287 5.70 -27.13 -5.53
C PHE A 287 5.62 -28.39 -4.67
N CYS A 288 4.78 -28.41 -3.62
CA CYS A 288 4.54 -29.63 -2.84
C CYS A 288 3.94 -30.77 -3.69
N TRP A 289 3.35 -30.47 -4.86
CA TRP A 289 2.76 -31.45 -5.77
C TRP A 289 3.66 -31.84 -6.97
N ASN A 290 4.86 -31.25 -7.14
CA ASN A 290 5.68 -31.50 -8.34
C ASN A 290 5.99 -32.99 -8.56
N ASP A 291 6.33 -33.72 -7.50
CA ASP A 291 6.64 -35.16 -7.57
C ASP A 291 5.46 -36.07 -7.22
N ARG A 292 4.28 -35.49 -6.92
CA ARG A 292 3.09 -36.19 -6.42
C ARG A 292 1.79 -35.53 -6.86
N ALA A 293 1.68 -35.25 -8.16
CA ALA A 293 0.61 -34.43 -8.73
C ALA A 293 -0.81 -34.98 -8.48
N GLN A 294 -0.97 -36.28 -8.22
CA GLN A 294 -2.26 -36.95 -7.98
C GLN A 294 -2.64 -37.05 -6.49
N GLU A 295 -1.75 -36.70 -5.57
CA GLU A 295 -1.98 -36.85 -4.14
C GLU A 295 -2.83 -35.71 -3.56
N LYS A 296 -3.62 -36.06 -2.54
CA LYS A 296 -4.27 -35.09 -1.65
C LYS A 296 -3.37 -34.85 -0.45
N ILE A 297 -3.01 -33.59 -0.21
CA ILE A 297 -2.09 -33.21 0.88
C ILE A 297 -2.88 -32.46 1.94
N SER A 298 -2.72 -32.84 3.20
CA SER A 298 -3.40 -32.19 4.32
C SER A 298 -2.81 -30.81 4.64
N PHE A 299 -3.59 -29.95 5.30
CA PHE A 299 -3.13 -28.66 5.80
C PHE A 299 -1.89 -28.81 6.68
N GLU A 300 -1.89 -29.77 7.60
CA GLU A 300 -0.73 -30.06 8.47
C GLU A 300 0.52 -30.44 7.65
N SER A 301 0.36 -31.29 6.64
CA SER A 301 1.48 -31.72 5.79
C SER A 301 2.05 -30.55 4.98
N LEU A 302 1.18 -29.68 4.46
CA LEU A 302 1.59 -28.46 3.76
C LEU A 302 2.27 -27.47 4.70
N ARG A 303 1.81 -27.34 5.95
CA ARG A 303 2.46 -26.53 6.98
C ARG A 303 3.87 -27.01 7.26
N LEU A 304 4.07 -28.31 7.46
CA LEU A 304 5.38 -28.88 7.71
C LEU A 304 6.32 -28.72 6.50
N ALA A 305 5.80 -28.96 5.28
CA ALA A 305 6.61 -28.85 4.07
C ALA A 305 7.03 -27.42 3.73
N THR A 306 6.13 -26.45 3.95
CA THR A 306 6.37 -25.04 3.59
C THR A 306 6.91 -24.19 4.73
N GLU A 307 6.83 -24.66 5.99
CA GLU A 307 7.12 -23.91 7.22
C GLU A 307 6.37 -22.57 7.38
N LEU A 308 5.30 -22.37 6.60
CA LEU A 308 4.49 -21.16 6.68
C LEU A 308 3.67 -21.16 8.00
N PRO A 309 3.55 -20.00 8.67
CA PRO A 309 2.61 -19.84 9.78
C PRO A 309 1.17 -20.13 9.35
N ASP A 310 0.35 -20.68 10.24
CA ASP A 310 -1.04 -21.09 9.96
C ASP A 310 -1.85 -20.00 9.26
N THR A 311 -1.73 -18.75 9.73
CA THR A 311 -2.44 -17.59 9.17
C THR A 311 -2.03 -17.29 7.72
N GLU A 312 -0.73 -17.39 7.41
CA GLU A 312 -0.20 -17.16 6.07
C GLU A 312 -0.48 -18.34 5.14
N LEU A 313 -0.39 -19.57 5.64
CA LEU A 313 -0.72 -20.77 4.89
C LEU A 313 -2.21 -20.80 4.51
N ALA A 314 -3.10 -20.58 5.48
CA ALA A 314 -4.55 -20.55 5.22
C ALA A 314 -4.93 -19.47 4.20
N ARG A 315 -4.33 -18.28 4.32
CA ARG A 315 -4.53 -17.17 3.36
C ARG A 315 -4.01 -17.53 1.97
N THR A 316 -2.85 -18.18 1.89
CA THR A 316 -2.23 -18.64 0.65
C THR A 316 -3.09 -19.71 -0.02
N LEU A 317 -3.53 -20.72 0.72
CA LEU A 317 -4.39 -21.79 0.21
C LEU A 317 -5.75 -21.26 -0.24
N PHE A 318 -6.38 -20.39 0.55
CA PHE A 318 -7.64 -19.74 0.18
C PHE A 318 -7.52 -19.01 -1.17
N SER A 319 -6.38 -18.37 -1.43
CA SER A 319 -6.14 -17.71 -2.71
C SER A 319 -6.00 -18.66 -3.92
N LEU A 320 -5.75 -19.95 -3.68
CA LEU A 320 -5.60 -20.98 -4.70
C LEU A 320 -6.87 -21.83 -4.88
N VAL A 321 -7.69 -21.97 -3.83
CA VAL A 321 -8.97 -22.73 -3.85
C VAL A 321 -10.20 -21.84 -4.03
N ALA A 322 -10.09 -20.52 -3.86
CA ALA A 322 -11.23 -19.61 -3.90
C ALA A 322 -10.85 -18.22 -4.43
N TYR A 323 -10.08 -18.16 -5.52
CA TYR A 323 -9.70 -16.89 -6.13
C TYR A 323 -10.91 -16.22 -6.81
N PRO A 324 -11.33 -15.01 -6.38
CA PRO A 324 -12.65 -14.45 -6.76
C PRO A 324 -12.86 -14.22 -8.26
N LYS A 325 -11.79 -13.99 -9.03
CA LYS A 325 -11.86 -13.68 -10.46
C LYS A 325 -11.74 -14.90 -11.37
N VAL A 326 -11.47 -16.07 -10.82
CA VAL A 326 -11.28 -17.29 -11.60
C VAL A 326 -12.39 -18.26 -11.18
N LYS A 327 -13.13 -18.79 -12.16
CA LYS A 327 -14.30 -19.66 -11.89
C LYS A 327 -13.88 -21.09 -11.52
N SER A 328 -12.98 -21.67 -12.30
CA SER A 328 -12.31 -22.93 -11.98
C SER A 328 -11.09 -22.63 -11.11
N GLN A 329 -10.85 -23.35 -10.02
CA GLN A 329 -9.79 -23.01 -9.06
C GLN A 329 -8.52 -23.82 -9.34
N ILE A 330 -7.35 -23.31 -8.96
CA ILE A 330 -6.06 -24.00 -9.19
C ILE A 330 -5.98 -25.25 -8.32
N LEU A 331 -6.36 -25.10 -7.06
CA LEU A 331 -6.50 -26.18 -6.11
C LEU A 331 -7.97 -26.43 -5.80
N LEU A 332 -8.28 -27.67 -5.45
CA LEU A 332 -9.55 -28.08 -4.86
C LEU A 332 -9.28 -28.50 -3.41
N CYS A 333 -10.31 -28.42 -2.57
CA CYS A 333 -10.24 -28.90 -1.20
C CYS A 333 -11.55 -29.55 -0.76
N ASP A 334 -11.50 -30.33 0.31
CA ASP A 334 -12.66 -30.96 0.94
C ASP A 334 -13.36 -30.10 2.01
N ALA A 335 -12.90 -28.86 2.21
CA ALA A 335 -13.55 -27.90 3.10
C ALA A 335 -14.97 -27.54 2.62
N PRO A 336 -15.92 -27.29 3.55
CA PRO A 336 -17.31 -26.99 3.21
C PRO A 336 -17.44 -25.67 2.43
N TYR A 337 -18.44 -25.61 1.56
CA TYR A 337 -18.78 -24.41 0.80
C TYR A 337 -19.81 -23.54 1.57
N PRO A 338 -19.70 -22.19 1.55
CA PRO A 338 -18.64 -21.39 0.94
C PRO A 338 -17.31 -21.51 1.69
N ILE A 339 -16.22 -21.67 0.94
CA ILE A 339 -14.89 -21.85 1.53
C ILE A 339 -14.52 -20.61 2.36
N ASN A 340 -14.04 -20.83 3.58
CA ASN A 340 -13.51 -19.81 4.47
C ASN A 340 -12.14 -20.27 5.00
N PRO A 341 -11.08 -19.43 4.94
CA PRO A 341 -9.76 -19.82 5.44
C PRO A 341 -9.74 -20.19 6.93
N ARG A 342 -10.71 -19.72 7.72
CA ARG A 342 -10.82 -20.05 9.16
C ARG A 342 -11.36 -21.46 9.41
N ASP A 343 -11.96 -22.09 8.41
CA ASP A 343 -12.55 -23.42 8.52
C ASP A 343 -11.57 -24.53 8.11
N PHE A 344 -10.34 -24.16 7.69
CA PHE A 344 -9.29 -25.12 7.44
C PHE A 344 -8.79 -25.72 8.75
N THR A 345 -8.74 -27.05 8.77
CA THR A 345 -8.26 -27.87 9.89
C THR A 345 -7.01 -28.61 9.46
N ASP A 346 -6.24 -29.15 10.42
CA ASP A 346 -5.06 -29.96 10.13
C ASP A 346 -5.36 -31.13 9.16
N SER A 347 -6.58 -31.68 9.22
CA SER A 347 -7.07 -32.75 8.34
C SER A 347 -7.61 -32.30 6.98
N THR A 348 -7.83 -31.01 6.75
CA THR A 348 -8.38 -30.51 5.48
C THR A 348 -7.44 -30.86 4.33
N LEU A 349 -7.95 -31.54 3.31
CA LEU A 349 -7.19 -32.06 2.19
C LEU A 349 -7.28 -31.11 0.99
N PHE A 350 -6.12 -30.83 0.39
CA PHE A 350 -5.96 -30.01 -0.81
C PHE A 350 -5.38 -30.84 -1.95
N PHE A 351 -5.75 -30.54 -3.18
CA PHE A 351 -5.25 -31.25 -4.36
C PHE A 351 -5.32 -30.42 -5.64
N ILE A 352 -4.48 -30.76 -6.61
CA ILE A 352 -4.40 -30.09 -7.91
C ILE A 352 -5.69 -30.31 -8.70
N ASN A 353 -6.23 -29.23 -9.27
CA ASN A 353 -7.33 -29.32 -10.22
C ASN A 353 -6.80 -29.72 -11.61
N HIS A 354 -6.85 -31.01 -11.92
CA HIS A 354 -6.38 -31.56 -13.21
C HIS A 354 -7.26 -31.22 -14.41
N ASP A 355 -8.45 -30.68 -14.17
CA ASP A 355 -9.38 -30.21 -15.19
C ASP A 355 -9.44 -28.68 -15.23
N PHE A 356 -8.44 -28.02 -14.64
CA PHE A 356 -8.38 -26.57 -14.59
C PHE A 356 -8.39 -25.95 -15.99
N HIS A 357 -9.25 -24.96 -16.14
CA HIS A 357 -9.42 -24.14 -17.33
C HIS A 357 -9.89 -22.75 -16.88
N PHE A 358 -9.46 -21.68 -17.54
CA PHE A 358 -10.05 -20.37 -17.27
C PHE A 358 -11.07 -20.01 -18.35
N ILE A 359 -12.09 -19.27 -17.95
CA ILE A 359 -13.17 -18.87 -18.85
C ILE A 359 -12.87 -17.47 -19.38
N LYS A 360 -12.73 -17.33 -20.70
CA LYS A 360 -12.61 -16.04 -21.39
C LYS A 360 -13.74 -15.90 -22.39
N ASN A 361 -14.53 -14.83 -22.27
CA ASN A 361 -15.69 -14.57 -23.13
C ASN A 361 -16.67 -15.76 -23.19
N GLY A 362 -16.90 -16.43 -22.05
CA GLY A 362 -17.80 -17.59 -21.96
C GLY A 362 -17.24 -18.90 -22.54
N LYS A 363 -16.00 -18.92 -23.04
CA LYS A 363 -15.35 -20.12 -23.57
C LYS A 363 -14.23 -20.59 -22.64
N GLU A 364 -14.11 -21.90 -22.51
CA GLU A 364 -13.02 -22.55 -21.78
C GLU A 364 -11.70 -22.36 -22.54
N GLN A 365 -10.64 -22.07 -21.80
CA GLN A 365 -9.30 -21.89 -22.32
C GLN A 365 -8.37 -22.82 -21.55
N HIS A 366 -7.65 -23.65 -22.29
CA HIS A 366 -6.64 -24.57 -21.75
C HIS A 366 -5.22 -23.99 -21.77
N ARG A 367 -5.06 -22.74 -22.22
CA ARG A 367 -3.78 -22.04 -22.25
C ARG A 367 -3.96 -20.56 -21.99
N GLY A 368 -3.02 -19.96 -21.26
CA GLY A 368 -2.97 -18.53 -21.02
C GLY A 368 -2.22 -18.15 -19.77
N ARG A 369 -2.15 -16.84 -19.51
CA ARG A 369 -1.47 -16.25 -18.36
C ARG A 369 -2.48 -15.75 -17.34
N ILE A 370 -2.27 -16.07 -16.07
CA ILE A 370 -3.19 -15.75 -14.98
C ILE A 370 -2.40 -15.12 -13.83
N ASN A 371 -2.83 -13.93 -13.39
CA ASN A 371 -2.27 -13.28 -12.22
C ASN A 371 -3.05 -13.67 -10.96
N LEU A 372 -2.39 -14.43 -10.07
CA LEU A 372 -2.90 -14.89 -8.78
C LEU A 372 -2.28 -14.15 -7.59
N ILE A 373 -1.42 -13.17 -7.83
CA ILE A 373 -0.78 -12.35 -6.78
C ILE A 373 -1.84 -11.50 -6.06
N GLY A 374 -2.73 -10.85 -6.82
CA GLY A 374 -3.86 -10.08 -6.27
C GLY A 374 -3.44 -9.13 -5.14
N ARG A 375 -4.14 -9.15 -4.00
CA ARG A 375 -3.81 -8.39 -2.78
C ARG A 375 -2.97 -9.21 -1.78
N LEU A 376 -2.33 -10.30 -2.20
CA LEU A 376 -1.66 -11.20 -1.26
C LEU A 376 -0.31 -10.67 -0.75
N GLN A 377 0.35 -9.82 -1.54
CA GLN A 377 1.62 -9.19 -1.14
C GLN A 377 1.39 -7.72 -0.94
N LEU A 378 2.04 -7.09 0.04
CA LEU A 378 2.06 -5.63 0.18
C LEU A 378 0.65 -5.01 0.18
N SER A 379 -0.31 -5.67 0.84
CA SER A 379 -1.66 -5.13 1.08
C SER A 379 -1.70 -4.38 2.40
N MET A 380 -2.42 -3.27 2.41
CA MET A 380 -2.59 -2.42 3.60
C MET A 380 -3.70 -2.90 4.52
N GLU A 381 -4.66 -3.67 4.02
CA GLU A 381 -5.87 -4.04 4.77
C GLU A 381 -5.55 -4.92 5.98
N SER A 382 -4.57 -5.82 5.88
CA SER A 382 -4.14 -6.67 6.99
C SER A 382 -3.21 -5.97 7.98
N SER A 383 -2.59 -4.85 7.61
CA SER A 383 -1.60 -4.12 8.42
C SER A 383 -2.10 -2.78 8.97
N ALA A 384 -3.29 -2.32 8.58
CA ALA A 384 -3.78 -0.97 8.91
C ALA A 384 -3.77 -0.65 10.42
N SER A 385 -4.20 -1.58 11.27
CA SER A 385 -4.18 -1.38 12.74
C SER A 385 -2.75 -1.31 13.29
N LYS A 386 -1.86 -2.21 12.86
CA LYS A 386 -0.44 -2.18 13.24
C LYS A 386 0.26 -0.91 12.73
N GLU A 387 -0.11 -0.46 11.54
CA GLU A 387 0.39 0.80 10.98
C GLU A 387 -0.08 2.01 11.77
N HIS A 388 -1.32 1.99 12.25
CA HIS A 388 -1.86 3.02 13.14
C HIS A 388 -1.09 3.05 14.47
N GLU A 389 -0.91 1.90 15.12
CA GLU A 389 -0.13 1.76 16.36
C GLU A 389 1.30 2.28 16.20
N ASP A 390 1.98 1.90 15.11
CA ASP A 390 3.33 2.38 14.84
C ASP A 390 3.40 3.91 14.62
N ILE A 391 2.36 4.52 14.05
CA ILE A 391 2.27 5.98 13.90
C ILE A 391 2.12 6.62 15.28
N VAL A 392 1.25 6.07 16.13
CA VAL A 392 1.05 6.56 17.50
C VAL A 392 2.36 6.49 18.30
N ALA A 393 3.03 5.34 18.31
CA ALA A 393 4.31 5.17 18.99
C ALA A 393 5.39 6.13 18.45
N LEU A 394 5.44 6.36 17.12
CA LEU A 394 6.38 7.32 16.56
C LEU A 394 6.08 8.76 17.02
N ARG A 395 4.80 9.13 17.15
CA ARG A 395 4.41 10.46 17.64
C ARG A 395 4.84 10.66 19.09
N GLU A 396 4.75 9.65 19.93
CA GLU A 396 5.26 9.67 21.31
C GLU A 396 6.77 9.99 21.31
N PHE A 397 7.57 9.23 20.57
CA PHE A 397 9.01 9.47 20.44
C PHE A 397 9.31 10.88 19.89
N ARG A 398 8.54 11.38 18.93
CA ARG A 398 8.72 12.74 18.39
C ARG A 398 8.42 13.83 19.40
N VAL A 399 7.40 13.65 20.24
CA VAL A 399 7.10 14.59 21.33
C VAL A 399 8.22 14.57 22.36
N GLN A 400 8.71 13.39 22.73
CA GLN A 400 9.85 13.25 23.64
C GLN A 400 11.10 13.95 23.08
N GLU A 401 11.48 13.63 21.84
CA GLU A 401 12.63 14.21 21.14
C GLU A 401 12.54 15.74 21.07
N ALA A 402 11.39 16.27 20.64
CA ALA A 402 11.16 17.71 20.52
C ALA A 402 11.22 18.41 21.89
N THR A 403 10.66 17.80 22.93
CA THR A 403 10.70 18.33 24.30
C THR A 403 12.12 18.43 24.79
N VAL A 404 12.91 17.36 24.68
CA VAL A 404 14.33 17.35 25.07
C VAL A 404 15.12 18.41 24.29
N LYS A 405 14.86 18.57 22.99
CA LYS A 405 15.53 19.57 22.15
C LYS A 405 15.23 21.01 22.61
N ILE A 406 13.97 21.34 22.90
CA ILE A 406 13.57 22.66 23.42
C ILE A 406 14.21 22.90 24.79
N MET A 407 14.12 21.92 25.68
CA MET A 407 14.64 22.02 27.06
C MET A 407 16.16 22.16 27.09
N LYS A 408 16.88 21.46 26.20
CA LYS A 408 18.34 21.64 26.01
C LYS A 408 18.71 23.08 25.66
N MET A 409 17.89 23.74 24.82
CA MET A 409 18.12 25.10 24.34
C MET A 409 17.72 26.17 25.37
N ARG A 410 16.58 25.99 26.02
CA ARG A 410 16.00 26.98 26.95
C ARG A 410 16.49 26.85 28.38
N LYS A 411 16.89 25.65 28.80
CA LYS A 411 17.27 25.24 30.17
C LYS A 411 16.17 25.37 31.22
N THR A 412 15.34 26.39 31.13
CA THR A 412 14.15 26.61 31.97
C THR A 412 13.03 27.18 31.10
N ILE A 413 11.82 26.67 31.25
CA ILE A 413 10.67 27.12 30.44
C ILE A 413 9.35 26.88 31.18
N THR A 414 8.38 27.77 30.98
CA THR A 414 7.02 27.55 31.51
C THR A 414 6.25 26.51 30.69
N SER A 415 5.28 25.84 31.30
CA SER A 415 4.45 24.84 30.63
C SER A 415 3.71 25.42 29.42
N ALA A 416 3.26 26.67 29.46
CA ALA A 416 2.56 27.31 28.36
C ALA A 416 3.49 27.58 27.16
N GLN A 417 4.69 28.10 27.43
CA GLN A 417 5.71 28.32 26.40
C GLN A 417 6.17 27.00 25.79
N LEU A 418 6.42 25.97 26.61
CA LEU A 418 6.82 24.65 26.14
C LEU A 418 5.78 24.05 25.19
N GLN A 419 4.50 24.08 25.57
CA GLN A 419 3.42 23.59 24.71
C GLN A 419 3.36 24.33 23.38
N THR A 420 3.59 25.65 23.39
CA THR A 420 3.55 26.48 22.18
C THR A 420 4.72 26.15 21.24
N GLU A 421 5.94 26.09 21.77
CA GLU A 421 7.13 25.73 20.98
C GLU A 421 7.06 24.28 20.46
N LEU A 422 6.51 23.35 21.27
CA LEU A 422 6.30 21.96 20.86
C LEU A 422 5.34 21.84 19.68
N VAL A 423 4.20 22.53 19.74
CA VAL A 423 3.22 22.50 18.66
C VAL A 423 3.82 23.07 17.38
N GLU A 424 4.49 24.21 17.43
CA GLU A 424 5.10 24.82 16.24
C GLU A 424 6.24 23.97 15.65
N MET A 425 7.03 23.28 16.48
CA MET A 425 8.07 22.36 16.00
C MET A 425 7.50 21.10 15.33
N LEU A 426 6.39 20.56 15.83
CA LEU A 426 5.81 19.30 15.35
C LEU A 426 4.78 19.46 14.24
N LYS A 427 4.12 20.61 14.14
CA LYS A 427 3.08 20.96 13.15
C LYS A 427 3.42 20.63 11.69
N PRO A 428 4.69 20.70 11.22
CA PRO A 428 5.05 20.22 9.88
C PRO A 428 4.87 18.72 9.65
N MET A 429 4.77 17.91 10.71
CA MET A 429 4.53 16.45 10.66
C MET A 429 3.12 16.09 11.13
N PHE A 430 2.76 16.52 12.34
CA PHE A 430 1.44 16.29 12.93
C PHE A 430 1.12 17.33 14.01
N ILE A 431 -0.16 17.48 14.37
CA ILE A 431 -0.57 18.34 15.50
C ILE A 431 -0.73 17.47 16.76
N PRO A 432 0.16 17.58 17.77
CA PRO A 432 0.03 16.82 19.00
C PRO A 432 -1.17 17.30 19.82
N ASN A 433 -1.94 16.37 20.38
CA ASN A 433 -3.04 16.71 21.28
C ASN A 433 -2.52 16.93 22.72
N ARG A 434 -3.31 17.61 23.56
CA ARG A 434 -2.91 17.95 24.94
C ARG A 434 -2.63 16.73 25.82
N LYS A 435 -3.39 15.65 25.62
CA LYS A 435 -3.23 14.40 26.37
C LYS A 435 -1.85 13.79 26.12
N LEU A 436 -1.48 13.63 24.84
CA LEU A 436 -0.19 13.13 24.41
C LEU A 436 0.96 13.99 24.97
N ILE A 437 0.87 15.32 24.87
CA ILE A 437 1.92 16.21 25.41
C ILE A 437 2.10 15.98 26.92
N LYS A 438 1.00 15.90 27.67
CA LYS A 438 1.05 15.67 29.12
C LYS A 438 1.71 14.34 29.45
N GLU A 439 1.23 13.24 28.85
CA GLU A 439 1.74 11.89 29.08
C GLU A 439 3.25 11.79 28.79
N GLN A 440 3.72 12.43 27.72
CA GLN A 440 5.14 12.40 27.37
C GLN A 440 5.99 13.33 28.26
N ILE A 441 5.46 14.44 28.76
CA ILE A 441 6.15 15.27 29.77
C ILE A 441 6.30 14.49 31.08
N ASP A 442 5.23 13.83 31.54
CA ASP A 442 5.26 13.03 32.77
C ASP A 442 6.30 11.90 32.64
N TRP A 443 6.33 11.21 31.49
CA TRP A 443 7.35 10.22 31.18
C TRP A 443 8.78 10.79 31.23
N LEU A 444 9.01 12.00 30.68
CA LEU A 444 10.33 12.63 30.69
C LEU A 444 10.78 13.06 32.10
N ILE A 445 9.84 13.40 32.98
CA ILE A 445 10.12 13.70 34.40
C ILE A 445 10.52 12.40 35.13
N GLU A 446 9.74 11.33 34.97
CA GLU A 446 10.03 10.02 35.57
C GLU A 446 11.42 9.49 35.14
N ASN A 447 11.80 9.74 33.88
CA ASN A 447 13.08 9.34 33.32
C ASN A 447 14.21 10.38 33.51
N ARG A 448 13.99 11.43 34.32
CA ARG A 448 14.98 12.44 34.72
C ARG A 448 15.63 13.22 33.57
N PHE A 449 14.91 13.42 32.47
CA PHE A 449 15.34 14.35 31.41
C PHE A 449 15.04 15.81 31.77
N ILE A 450 13.93 16.02 32.47
CA ILE A 450 13.45 17.32 32.94
C ILE A 450 12.87 17.17 34.34
N GLU A 451 12.75 18.26 35.08
CA GLU A 451 12.12 18.30 36.39
C GLU A 451 11.22 19.54 36.51
N ARG A 452 10.32 19.53 37.50
CA ARG A 452 9.58 20.74 37.87
C ARG A 452 10.44 21.55 38.82
N LYS A 453 10.39 22.88 38.68
CA LYS A 453 11.07 23.79 39.59
C LYS A 453 10.43 23.70 40.98
N ASP A 454 11.23 23.68 42.04
CA ASP A 454 10.76 23.50 43.42
C ASP A 454 9.76 24.58 43.87
N ASP A 455 9.93 25.81 43.39
CA ASP A 455 9.12 26.99 43.73
C ASP A 455 7.97 27.25 42.74
N ASP A 456 7.94 26.59 41.58
CA ASP A 456 6.88 26.74 40.58
C ASP A 456 6.67 25.46 39.76
N ILE A 457 5.60 24.74 40.10
CA ILE A 457 5.18 23.52 39.39
C ILE A 457 4.85 23.76 37.90
N ASN A 458 4.57 25.00 37.47
CA ASN A 458 4.32 25.33 36.06
C ASN A 458 5.59 25.61 35.28
N THR A 459 6.76 25.56 35.91
CA THR A 459 8.06 25.76 35.29
C THR A 459 8.85 24.46 35.28
N PHE A 460 9.41 24.14 34.11
CA PHE A 460 10.26 22.98 33.90
C PHE A 460 11.73 23.40 33.81
N VAL A 461 12.62 22.57 34.37
CA VAL A 461 14.07 22.72 34.32
C VAL A 461 14.68 21.50 33.63
N TYR A 462 15.69 21.71 32.81
CA TYR A 462 16.41 20.64 32.12
C TYR A 462 17.50 20.02 33.02
N VAL A 463 17.53 18.69 33.13
CA VAL A 463 18.39 17.99 34.11
C VAL A 463 19.63 17.36 33.48
N SER A 464 19.55 16.80 32.26
CA SER A 464 20.65 16.03 31.65
C SER A 464 20.63 16.03 30.14
#